data_AF-A0A1Y1QI78-F1
#
_entry.id   AF-A0A1Y1QI78-F1
#
_cell.length_a   1.000
_cell.length_b   1.000
_cell.length_c   1.000
_cell.angle_alpha   90.00
_cell.angle_beta   90.00
_cell.angle_gamma   90.00
#
_symmetry.space_group_name_H-M   'P 1'
#
loop_
_entity.id
_entity.type
_entity.pdbx_description
1 polymer ?
#
loop_
_entity_poly.entity_id
_entity_poly.type
_entity_poly.pdbx_seq_one_letter_code
_entity_poly.pdbx_strand_id
1 'polypeptide(L)'
;MAYTKSPNVWKQLAVHSKGVGARRERLKPENFLAHEIWLPPLVWQHKIKTTADKLATLKVDRDSTTQQLDALLPAILDRAFKGL
;
A
#
# COMPACT_ATOMS: atom_id res chain seq x y z
N MET A 1 4.44 -8.89 -0.44
CA MET A 1 3.90 -7.90 0.55
C MET A 1 4.02 -8.42 1.99
N ALA A 2 4.39 -7.59 2.97
CA ALA A 2 4.52 -8.01 4.39
C ALA A 2 3.20 -7.82 5.16
N TYR A 3 2.86 -8.75 6.07
CA TYR A 3 1.62 -8.74 6.88
C TYR A 3 1.37 -7.40 7.59
N THR A 4 2.43 -6.81 8.12
CA THR A 4 2.45 -5.52 8.82
C THR A 4 2.13 -4.31 7.93
N LYS A 5 1.98 -4.47 6.61
CA LYS A 5 1.49 -3.40 5.74
C LYS A 5 -0.03 -3.34 5.64
N SER A 6 -0.75 -4.32 6.21
CA SER A 6 -2.21 -4.33 6.20
C SER A 6 -2.77 -3.27 7.16
N PRO A 7 -3.69 -2.39 6.70
CA PRO A 7 -4.33 -1.39 7.57
C PRO A 7 -5.09 -2.00 8.75
N ASN A 8 -5.62 -3.22 8.58
CA ASN A 8 -6.37 -3.89 9.63
C ASN A 8 -5.47 -4.30 10.82
N VAL A 9 -4.23 -4.68 10.52
CA VAL A 9 -3.23 -5.04 11.55
C VAL A 9 -2.89 -3.81 12.39
N TRP A 10 -2.71 -2.65 11.77
CA TRP A 10 -2.49 -1.40 12.52
C TRP A 10 -3.71 -0.97 13.35
N LYS A 11 -4.93 -1.19 12.86
CA LYS A 11 -6.14 -0.93 13.66
C LYS A 11 -6.18 -1.80 14.91
N GLN A 12 -5.84 -3.09 14.80
CA GLN A 12 -5.78 -4.00 15.95
C GLN A 12 -4.68 -3.61 16.94
N LEU A 13 -3.50 -3.26 16.44
CA LEU A 13 -2.38 -2.80 17.26
C LEU A 13 -2.66 -1.46 17.96
N ALA A 14 -3.36 -0.54 17.28
CA ALA A 14 -3.68 0.79 17.81
C ALA A 14 -4.58 0.74 19.05
N VAL A 15 -5.46 -0.26 19.17
CA VAL A 15 -6.31 -0.49 20.37
C VAL A 15 -5.46 -0.60 21.64
N HIS A 16 -4.25 -1.16 21.53
CA HIS A 16 -3.33 -1.35 22.65
C HIS A 16 -2.36 -0.17 22.84
N SER A 17 -2.39 0.82 21.94
CA SER A 17 -1.57 2.02 22.06
C SER A 17 -2.29 3.06 22.93
N LYS A 18 -1.78 3.29 24.15
CA LYS A 18 -2.29 4.35 25.03
C LYS A 18 -1.56 5.66 24.75
N GLY A 19 -2.22 6.61 24.10
CA GLY A 19 -1.77 8.00 23.97
C GLY A 19 -2.70 8.95 24.73
N VAL A 20 -2.15 9.75 25.65
CA VAL A 20 -2.92 10.82 26.32
C VAL A 20 -3.11 11.95 25.32
N GLY A 21 -4.35 12.12 24.85
CA GLY A 21 -4.71 13.04 23.78
C GLY A 21 -4.31 12.47 22.42
N ALA A 22 -5.29 12.26 21.54
CA ALA A 22 -5.20 11.62 20.22
C ALA A 22 -4.30 12.34 19.18
N ARG A 23 -3.29 13.11 19.61
CA ARG A 23 -2.35 13.85 18.77
C ARG A 23 -1.12 13.03 18.38
N ARG A 24 -0.72 12.04 19.20
CA ARG A 24 0.41 11.12 18.93
C ARG A 24 0.15 9.74 19.53
N GLU A 25 -0.36 8.83 18.72
CA GLU A 25 -0.39 7.39 19.05
C GLU A 25 0.98 6.77 18.73
N ARG A 26 1.63 6.21 19.75
CA ARG A 26 2.90 5.49 19.60
C ARG A 26 2.69 4.03 19.97
N LEU A 27 3.11 3.15 19.07
CA LEU A 27 3.13 1.72 19.32
C LEU A 27 4.37 1.36 20.13
N LYS A 28 4.16 0.81 21.32
CA LYS A 28 5.24 0.28 22.15
C LYS A 28 5.77 -1.01 21.50
N PRO A 29 7.09 -1.21 21.42
CA PRO A 29 7.68 -2.43 20.86
C PRO A 29 7.15 -3.71 21.51
N GLU A 30 6.94 -3.71 22.83
CA GLU A 30 6.38 -4.82 23.59
C GLU A 30 4.99 -5.23 23.07
N ASN A 31 4.12 -4.25 22.83
CA ASN A 31 2.77 -4.51 22.30
C ASN A 31 2.79 -5.06 20.88
N PHE A 32 3.78 -4.62 20.07
CA PHE A 32 3.95 -5.12 18.71
C PHE A 32 4.44 -6.58 18.72
N LEU A 33 5.39 -6.91 19.59
CA LEU A 33 5.94 -8.27 19.71
C LEU A 33 4.96 -9.25 20.37
N ALA A 34 4.09 -8.76 21.27
CA ALA A 34 3.05 -9.56 21.90
C ALA A 34 1.85 -9.84 20.97
N HIS A 35 1.79 -9.21 19.79
CA HIS A 35 0.67 -9.39 18.88
C HIS A 35 0.72 -10.77 18.22
N GLU A 36 -0.28 -11.60 18.53
CA GLU A 36 -0.43 -12.91 17.92
C GLU A 36 -0.87 -12.79 16.47
N ILE A 37 -0.17 -13.50 15.59
CA ILE A 37 -0.51 -13.57 14.18
C ILE A 37 -0.84 -15.02 13.81
N TRP A 38 -1.86 -15.17 12.97
CA TRP A 38 -2.10 -16.47 12.36
C TRP A 38 -1.02 -16.74 11.30
N LEU A 39 -0.28 -17.84 11.47
CA LEU A 39 0.76 -18.25 10.54
C LEU A 39 0.24 -19.38 9.64
N PRO A 40 -0.11 -19.09 8.37
CA PRO A 40 -0.58 -20.14 7.46
C PRO A 40 0.55 -21.12 7.11
N PRO A 41 0.22 -22.34 6.62
CA PRO A 41 1.21 -23.26 6.09
C PRO A 41 2.05 -22.65 4.96
N LEU A 42 3.29 -23.11 4.79
CA LEU A 42 4.28 -22.52 3.87
C LEU A 42 3.76 -22.38 2.42
N VAL A 43 3.01 -23.38 1.94
CA VAL A 43 2.40 -23.36 0.60
C VAL A 43 1.49 -22.13 0.42
N TRP A 44 0.71 -21.80 1.44
CA TRP A 44 -0.18 -20.64 1.43
C TRP A 44 0.59 -19.32 1.58
N GLN A 45 1.63 -19.30 2.40
CA GLN A 45 2.52 -18.13 2.49
C GLN A 45 3.10 -17.77 1.12
N HIS A 46 3.59 -18.76 0.37
CA HIS A 46 4.08 -18.54 -0.99
C HIS A 46 2.99 -18.05 -1.94
N LYS A 47 1.81 -18.68 -1.94
CA LYS A 47 0.69 -18.24 -2.79
C LYS A 47 0.29 -16.79 -2.52
N ILE A 48 0.16 -16.42 -1.24
CA ILE A 48 -0.18 -15.06 -0.84
C ILE A 48 0.91 -14.08 -1.31
N LYS A 49 2.18 -14.40 -1.08
CA LYS A 49 3.31 -13.57 -1.53
C LYS A 49 3.28 -13.36 -3.04
N THR A 50 3.22 -14.44 -3.82
CA THR A 50 3.21 -14.37 -5.29
C THR A 50 2.03 -13.55 -5.82
N THR A 51 0.84 -13.74 -5.24
CA THR A 51 -0.37 -12.99 -5.66
C THR A 51 -0.23 -11.51 -5.34
N ALA A 52 0.25 -11.18 -4.14
CA ALA A 52 0.44 -9.80 -3.71
C ALA A 52 1.52 -9.09 -4.55
N ASP A 53 2.59 -9.79 -4.91
CA ASP A 53 3.67 -9.23 -5.72
C ASP A 53 3.21 -8.97 -7.16
N LYS A 54 2.42 -9.89 -7.76
CA LYS A 54 1.75 -9.65 -9.07
C LYS A 54 0.81 -8.45 -9.03
N LEU A 55 0.04 -8.29 -7.96
CA LEU A 55 -0.84 -7.12 -7.80
C LEU A 55 -0.04 -5.82 -7.69
N ALA A 56 1.14 -5.86 -7.05
CA ALA A 56 1.99 -4.69 -6.94
C ALA A 56 2.55 -4.25 -8.30
N THR A 57 3.02 -5.21 -9.13
CA THR A 57 3.53 -4.88 -10.47
C THR A 57 2.42 -4.30 -11.35
N LEU A 58 1.23 -4.93 -11.35
CA LEU A 58 0.10 -4.44 -12.13
C LEU A 58 -0.33 -3.02 -11.76
N LYS A 59 -0.23 -2.65 -10.48
CA LYS A 59 -0.51 -1.28 -10.03
C LYS A 59 0.50 -0.29 -10.59
N VAL A 60 1.80 -0.62 -10.52
CA VAL A 60 2.86 0.23 -11.08
C VAL A 60 2.67 0.44 -12.58
N ASP A 61 2.39 -0.64 -13.32
CA ASP A 61 2.16 -0.58 -14.77
C ASP A 61 0.93 0.30 -15.09
N ARG A 62 -0.17 0.12 -14.35
CA ARG A 62 -1.36 0.94 -14.47
C ARG A 62 -1.05 2.41 -14.22
N ASP A 63 -0.37 2.72 -13.12
CA ASP A 63 -0.06 4.11 -12.75
C ASP A 63 0.80 4.78 -13.83
N SER A 64 1.79 4.05 -14.38
CA SER A 64 2.62 4.54 -15.49
C SER A 64 1.83 4.81 -16.77
N THR A 65 0.88 3.93 -17.10
CA THR A 65 0.02 4.10 -18.29
C THR A 65 -0.91 5.30 -18.11
N THR A 66 -1.45 5.47 -16.90
CA THR A 66 -2.35 6.59 -16.59
C THR A 66 -1.60 7.92 -16.71
N GLN A 67 -0.37 8.00 -16.19
CA GLN A 67 0.49 9.18 -16.36
C GLN A 67 0.80 9.50 -17.83
N GLN A 68 1.05 8.48 -18.65
CA GLN A 68 1.27 8.69 -20.09
C GLN A 68 0.02 9.25 -20.76
N LEU A 69 -1.16 8.70 -20.47
CA LEU A 69 -2.44 9.20 -20.99
C LEU A 69 -2.70 10.65 -20.57
N ASP A 70 -2.45 10.99 -19.31
CA ASP A 70 -2.59 12.35 -18.80
C ASP A 70 -1.65 13.34 -19.53
N ALA A 71 -0.46 12.89 -19.92
CA ALA A 71 0.50 13.69 -20.69
C ALA A 71 0.13 13.85 -22.18
N LEU A 72 -0.70 12.98 -22.75
CA LEU A 72 -1.12 13.08 -24.15
C LEU A 72 -2.06 14.26 -24.40
N LEU A 73 -2.96 14.56 -23.47
CA LEU A 73 -3.92 15.67 -23.59
C LEU A 73 -3.23 17.03 -23.84
N PRO A 74 -2.30 17.48 -22.98
CA PRO A 74 -1.59 18.73 -23.21
C PRO A 74 -0.71 18.68 -24.46
N ALA A 75 -0.07 17.54 -24.78
CA ALA A 75 0.76 17.42 -25.99
C ALA A 75 -0.05 17.55 -27.30
N ILE A 76 -1.27 17.00 -27.34
CA ILE A 76 -2.18 17.11 -28.48
C ILE A 76 -2.67 18.54 -28.63
N LEU A 77 -3.06 19.19 -27.52
CA LEU A 77 -3.49 20.59 -27.54
C LEU A 77 -2.35 21.51 -28.01
N ASP A 78 -1.15 21.34 -27.46
CA ASP A 78 0.02 22.13 -27.82
C ASP A 78 0.37 21.96 -29.31
N ARG A 79 0.22 20.76 -29.87
CA ARG A 79 0.39 20.51 -31.32
C ARG A 79 -0.73 21.12 -32.17
N ALA A 80 -1.98 21.10 -31.70
CA ALA A 80 -3.12 21.64 -32.44
C ALA A 80 -3.09 23.18 -32.52
N PHE A 81 -2.58 23.85 -31.49
CA PHE A 81 -2.55 25.32 -31.41
C PHE A 81 -1.23 25.96 -31.86
N LYS A 82 -0.11 25.22 -31.96
CA LYS A 82 1.17 25.74 -32.49
C LYS A 82 1.21 25.99 -34.01
N GLY A 83 0.13 25.68 -34.73
CA GLY A 83 -0.02 25.91 -36.17
C GLY A 83 -1.00 27.02 -36.55
N LEU A 84 -1.53 27.75 -35.58
CA LEU A 84 -2.37 28.95 -35.72
C LEU A 84 -1.55 30.21 -35.40
#